data_AF-A0A812SV32-F1
#
_entry.id   AF-A0A812SV32-F1
#
_cell.length_a   1.000
_cell.length_b   1.000
_cell.length_c   1.000
_cell.angle_alpha   90.00
_cell.angle_beta   90.00
_cell.angle_gamma   90.00
#
_symmetry.space_group_name_H-M   'P 1'
#
loop_
_entity.id
_entity.type
_entity.pdbx_description
1 polymer ?
#
loop_
_entity_poly.entity_id
_entity_poly.type
_entity_poly.pdbx_seq_one_letter_code
_entity_poly.pdbx_strand_id
1 'polypeptide(L)'
;MLGEVPTVPPQLSGAFGTIMSWADEFRSMQVRANAETPADARQAKEFGCEGIGLVRTEHMFFEGGRIVAMRQMILASDKTDRQAALDKLLAMQREDITELFRIMDGLPVTVRLLDPPLHEFIPHTEAEMGLVAKAAGVPLDRVRRRASELQEANPMLGHRGCRLAITYPEICEMQARAIFEAAAEVGRSAKKTPVAEVMVPLVSTLEELVQLKKVIEATAQQVQKEQGVNFTYRVGTMVRAFQKESFYVLLV
;
A
#
# COMPACT_ATOMS: atom_id res chain seq x y z
N MET A 1 6.67 -0.25 -42.66
CA MET A 1 7.31 0.48 -41.55
C MET A 1 8.67 -0.14 -41.32
N LEU A 2 9.75 0.62 -41.54
CA LEU A 2 11.12 0.19 -41.35
C LEU A 2 11.46 0.23 -39.85
N GLY A 3 11.45 -0.94 -39.21
CA GLY A 3 12.30 -1.32 -38.07
C GLY A 3 12.02 -0.70 -36.69
N GLU A 4 12.04 -1.54 -35.66
CA GLU A 4 12.25 -1.12 -34.28
C GLU A 4 13.67 -0.54 -34.12
N VAL A 5 13.79 0.68 -33.57
CA VAL A 5 15.07 1.31 -33.28
C VAL A 5 15.51 0.90 -31.88
N PRO A 6 16.71 0.33 -31.69
CA PRO A 6 17.21 -0.05 -30.37
C PRO A 6 17.25 1.14 -29.41
N THR A 7 16.62 1.00 -28.25
CA THR A 7 16.60 2.03 -27.21
C THR A 7 17.79 1.85 -26.26
N VAL A 8 18.33 2.95 -25.76
CA VAL A 8 19.34 2.95 -24.69
C VAL A 8 18.72 3.50 -23.40
N PRO A 9 19.03 2.90 -22.24
CA PRO A 9 18.57 3.43 -20.97
C PRO A 9 19.23 4.79 -20.70
N PRO A 10 18.48 5.80 -20.22
CA PRO A 10 19.05 7.09 -19.86
C PRO A 10 20.03 6.95 -18.69
N GLN A 11 21.16 7.64 -18.77
CA GLN A 11 22.20 7.64 -17.74
C GLN A 11 22.37 9.03 -17.12
N LEU A 12 22.51 9.09 -15.79
CA LEU A 12 22.90 10.31 -15.06
C LEU A 12 24.40 10.58 -15.22
N SER A 13 24.83 10.91 -16.44
CA SER A 13 26.24 11.15 -16.74
C SER A 13 26.45 12.38 -17.61
N GLY A 14 27.71 12.82 -17.70
CA GLY A 14 28.12 13.98 -18.49
C GLY A 14 27.38 15.26 -18.09
N ALA A 15 27.00 16.05 -19.10
CA ALA A 15 26.33 17.34 -18.89
C ALA A 15 25.02 17.22 -18.11
N PHE A 16 24.28 16.11 -18.28
CA PHE A 16 23.02 15.90 -17.58
C PHE A 16 23.23 15.76 -16.07
N GLY A 17 24.23 14.95 -15.66
CA GLY A 17 24.58 14.79 -14.25
C GLY A 17 25.03 16.11 -13.60
N THR A 18 25.79 16.96 -14.31
CA THR A 18 26.20 18.28 -13.82
C THR A 18 24.99 19.20 -13.60
N ILE A 19 24.04 19.22 -14.54
CA ILE A 19 22.81 20.02 -14.39
C ILE A 19 21.97 19.52 -13.21
N MET A 20 21.83 18.20 -13.04
CA MET A 20 21.11 17.63 -11.90
C MET A 20 21.77 17.99 -10.57
N SER A 21 23.11 17.97 -10.50
CA SER A 21 23.84 18.40 -9.29
C SER A 21 23.58 19.88 -8.94
N TRP A 22 23.51 20.77 -9.93
CA TRP A 22 23.15 22.17 -9.68
C TRP A 22 21.68 22.29 -9.26
N ALA A 23 20.78 21.54 -9.90
CA ALA A 23 19.37 21.53 -9.52
C ALA A 23 19.18 21.09 -8.07
N ASP A 24 19.90 20.05 -7.62
CA ASP A 24 19.89 19.56 -6.24
C ASP A 24 20.46 20.57 -5.24
N GLU A 25 21.42 21.40 -5.63
CA GLU A 25 22.00 22.45 -4.77
C GLU A 25 20.98 23.58 -4.50
N PHE A 26 20.20 23.98 -5.51
CA PHE A 26 19.29 25.12 -5.40
C PHE A 26 17.86 24.77 -4.99
N ARG A 27 17.43 23.51 -5.15
CA ARG A 27 16.06 23.11 -4.80
C ARG A 27 15.83 23.15 -3.30
N SER A 28 14.63 23.56 -2.90
CA SER A 28 14.15 23.47 -1.52
C SER A 28 13.19 22.30 -1.29
N MET A 29 12.53 21.83 -2.36
CA MET A 29 11.60 20.70 -2.30
C MET A 29 12.36 19.39 -2.41
N GLN A 30 11.95 18.43 -1.57
CA GLN A 30 12.40 17.06 -1.70
C GLN A 30 11.75 16.39 -2.91
N VAL A 31 12.47 15.47 -3.54
CA VAL A 31 11.97 14.69 -4.68
C VAL A 31 11.87 13.23 -4.25
N ARG A 32 10.64 12.76 -4.05
CA ARG A 32 10.33 11.37 -3.73
C ARG A 32 9.66 10.70 -4.92
N ALA A 33 9.81 9.38 -5.01
CA ALA A 33 9.22 8.61 -6.09
C ALA A 33 7.84 8.04 -5.73
N ASN A 34 7.01 7.85 -6.75
CA ASN A 34 5.91 6.89 -6.69
C ASN A 34 6.47 5.56 -7.19
N ALA A 35 6.63 4.60 -6.28
CA ALA A 35 7.26 3.32 -6.59
C ALA A 35 6.57 2.22 -5.78
N GLU A 36 6.19 1.14 -6.45
CA GLU A 36 5.37 0.08 -5.87
C GLU A 36 6.07 -1.26 -5.93
N THR A 37 6.88 -1.47 -6.97
CA THR A 37 7.69 -2.67 -7.11
C THR A 37 9.14 -2.43 -6.70
N PRO A 38 9.88 -3.50 -6.35
CA PRO A 38 11.32 -3.42 -6.13
C PRO A 38 12.10 -2.87 -7.33
N ALA A 39 11.66 -3.14 -8.56
CA ALA A 39 12.29 -2.62 -9.76
C ALA A 39 12.13 -1.08 -9.83
N ASP A 40 10.93 -0.58 -9.60
CA ASP A 40 10.65 0.86 -9.57
C ASP A 40 11.46 1.56 -8.47
N ALA A 41 11.53 0.94 -7.28
CA ALA A 41 12.26 1.48 -6.13
C ALA A 41 13.77 1.56 -6.40
N ARG A 42 14.37 0.53 -7.02
CA ARG A 42 15.78 0.54 -7.43
C ARG A 42 16.03 1.63 -8.47
N GLN A 43 15.18 1.70 -9.49
CA GLN A 43 15.32 2.69 -10.55
C GLN A 43 15.20 4.12 -10.00
N ALA A 44 14.22 4.37 -9.13
CA ALA A 44 14.04 5.66 -8.48
C ALA A 44 15.27 6.06 -7.64
N LYS A 45 15.86 5.10 -6.92
CA LYS A 45 17.07 5.32 -6.13
C LYS A 45 18.29 5.62 -7.00
N GLU A 46 18.44 4.95 -8.14
CA GLU A 46 19.47 5.26 -9.14
C GLU A 46 19.35 6.69 -9.67
N PHE A 47 18.11 7.20 -9.78
CA PHE A 47 17.84 8.58 -10.17
C PHE A 47 18.00 9.61 -9.03
N GLY A 48 18.43 9.20 -7.84
CA GLY A 48 18.68 10.10 -6.72
C GLY A 48 17.43 10.46 -5.90
N CYS A 49 16.35 9.68 -5.96
CA CYS A 49 15.16 9.96 -5.15
C CYS A 49 15.49 9.96 -3.64
N GLU A 50 14.80 10.82 -2.90
CA GLU A 50 14.99 11.01 -1.45
C GLU A 50 14.00 10.15 -0.63
N GLY A 51 13.50 9.07 -1.22
CA GLY A 51 12.54 8.14 -0.64
C GLY A 51 11.35 7.90 -1.56
N ILE A 52 10.39 7.11 -1.07
CA ILE A 52 9.15 6.79 -1.79
C ILE A 52 8.01 7.56 -1.14
N GLY A 53 7.38 8.48 -1.87
CA GLY A 53 6.26 9.28 -1.37
C GLY A 53 4.91 8.58 -1.52
N LEU A 54 4.82 7.58 -2.39
CA LEU A 54 3.60 6.79 -2.55
C LEU A 54 3.91 5.36 -3.01
N VAL A 55 3.69 4.41 -2.12
CA VAL A 55 3.44 3.01 -2.44
C VAL A 55 1.93 2.79 -2.45
N ARG A 56 1.37 2.41 -3.61
CA ARG A 56 -0.01 1.94 -3.73
C ARG A 56 -0.05 0.45 -3.41
N THR A 57 -0.70 0.09 -2.31
CA THR A 57 -0.73 -1.30 -1.85
C THR A 57 -1.60 -2.20 -2.72
N GLU A 58 -2.38 -1.65 -3.63
CA GLU A 58 -3.49 -2.39 -4.23
C GLU A 58 -3.01 -3.22 -5.42
N HIS A 59 -1.99 -2.73 -6.11
CA HIS A 59 -1.26 -3.50 -7.11
C HIS A 59 -0.55 -4.70 -6.49
N MET A 60 -0.15 -4.62 -5.21
CA MET A 60 0.37 -5.78 -4.49
C MET A 60 -0.69 -6.88 -4.32
N PHE A 61 -1.99 -6.61 -4.48
CA PHE A 61 -3.03 -7.63 -4.29
C PHE A 61 -3.57 -8.25 -5.58
N PHE A 62 -3.28 -7.68 -6.75
CA PHE A 62 -3.83 -8.14 -8.02
C PHE A 62 -3.10 -9.35 -8.63
N GLU A 63 -1.88 -9.65 -8.19
CA GLU A 63 -1.03 -10.66 -8.83
C GLU A 63 -1.09 -12.05 -8.17
N GLY A 64 -1.03 -13.10 -9.01
CA GLY A 64 -0.76 -14.48 -8.60
C GLY A 64 -1.69 -15.02 -7.53
N GLY A 65 -1.14 -15.56 -6.44
CA GLY A 65 -1.92 -16.12 -5.32
C GLY A 65 -2.62 -15.07 -4.44
N ARG A 66 -2.23 -13.79 -4.56
CA ARG A 66 -2.70 -12.69 -3.70
C ARG A 66 -4.15 -12.33 -4.01
N ILE A 67 -4.52 -12.33 -5.28
CA ILE A 67 -5.91 -12.10 -5.70
C ILE A 67 -6.85 -13.18 -5.15
N VAL A 68 -6.37 -14.41 -4.98
CA VAL A 68 -7.16 -15.51 -4.40
C VAL A 68 -7.40 -15.25 -2.92
N ALA A 69 -6.37 -14.86 -2.16
CA ALA A 69 -6.52 -14.50 -0.75
C ALA A 69 -7.42 -13.27 -0.55
N MET A 70 -7.30 -12.26 -1.41
CA MET A 70 -8.19 -11.09 -1.41
C MET A 70 -9.65 -11.49 -1.65
N ARG A 71 -9.92 -12.36 -2.64
CA ARG A 71 -11.27 -12.87 -2.90
C ARG A 71 -11.81 -13.72 -1.75
N GLN A 72 -10.98 -14.53 -1.10
CA GLN A 72 -11.36 -15.27 0.11
C GLN A 72 -11.78 -14.31 1.23
N MET A 73 -11.02 -13.23 1.45
CA MET A 73 -11.36 -12.18 2.42
C MET A 73 -12.72 -11.53 2.11
N ILE A 74 -12.99 -11.21 0.85
CA ILE A 74 -14.24 -10.56 0.42
C ILE A 74 -15.46 -11.49 0.54
N LEU A 75 -15.28 -12.80 0.35
CA LEU A 75 -16.33 -13.83 0.38
C LEU A 75 -16.55 -14.42 1.78
N ALA A 76 -15.68 -14.11 2.74
CA ALA A 76 -15.76 -14.60 4.12
C ALA A 76 -17.08 -14.18 4.78
N SER A 77 -17.77 -15.15 5.39
CA SER A 77 -19.07 -14.95 6.03
C SER A 77 -18.97 -14.52 7.49
N ASP A 78 -17.82 -14.76 8.11
CA ASP A 78 -17.51 -14.37 9.48
C ASP A 78 -16.10 -13.77 9.60
N LYS A 79 -15.81 -13.26 10.79
CA LYS A 79 -14.52 -12.62 11.09
C LYS A 79 -13.35 -13.61 11.10
N THR A 80 -13.61 -14.88 11.42
CA THR A 80 -12.56 -15.91 11.53
C THR A 80 -12.03 -16.28 10.15
N ASP A 81 -12.91 -16.57 9.19
CA ASP A 81 -12.54 -16.84 7.80
C ASP A 81 -11.86 -15.63 7.16
N ARG A 82 -12.35 -14.41 7.47
CA ARG A 82 -11.74 -13.18 6.99
C ARG A 82 -10.32 -13.02 7.53
N GLN A 83 -10.11 -13.28 8.81
CA GLN A 83 -8.78 -13.22 9.43
C GLN A 83 -7.82 -14.22 8.79
N ALA A 84 -8.26 -15.46 8.53
CA ALA A 84 -7.42 -16.46 7.88
C ALA A 84 -6.98 -16.04 6.46
N ALA A 85 -7.84 -15.32 5.73
CA ALA A 85 -7.47 -14.74 4.44
C ALA A 85 -6.52 -13.54 4.58
N LEU A 86 -6.75 -12.68 5.57
CA LEU A 86 -5.88 -11.54 5.90
C LEU A 86 -4.48 -12.00 6.35
N ASP A 87 -4.35 -13.10 7.09
CA ASP A 87 -3.05 -13.63 7.52
C ASP A 87 -2.18 -14.08 6.32
N LYS A 88 -2.81 -14.60 5.26
CA LYS A 88 -2.10 -14.90 4.01
C LYS A 88 -1.61 -13.62 3.33
N LEU A 89 -2.49 -12.62 3.26
CA LEU A 89 -2.16 -11.31 2.68
C LEU A 89 -1.04 -10.62 3.46
N LEU A 90 -1.06 -10.71 4.80
CA LEU A 90 -0.05 -10.17 5.69
C LEU A 90 1.34 -10.68 5.33
N ALA A 91 1.51 -12.00 5.19
CA ALA A 91 2.80 -12.60 4.87
C ALA A 91 3.36 -12.08 3.53
N MET A 92 2.51 -12.03 2.51
CA MET A 92 2.88 -11.60 1.16
C MET A 92 3.13 -10.09 1.07
N GLN A 93 2.37 -9.28 1.79
CA GLN A 93 2.55 -7.82 1.81
C GLN A 93 3.77 -7.41 2.64
N ARG A 94 4.04 -8.10 3.76
CA ARG A 94 5.23 -7.89 4.57
C ARG A 94 6.50 -8.13 3.76
N GLU A 95 6.54 -9.19 2.96
CA GLU A 95 7.69 -9.50 2.11
C GLU A 95 8.00 -8.35 1.13
N ASP A 96 6.99 -7.87 0.39
CA ASP A 96 7.15 -6.76 -0.56
C ASP A 96 7.66 -5.49 0.14
N ILE A 97 7.04 -5.12 1.25
CA ILE A 97 7.38 -3.90 1.98
C ILE A 97 8.78 -4.01 2.60
N THR A 98 9.17 -5.20 3.09
CA THR A 98 10.53 -5.47 3.56
C THR A 98 11.55 -5.23 2.44
N GLU A 99 11.28 -5.69 1.21
CA GLU A 99 12.17 -5.43 0.08
C GLU A 99 12.27 -3.93 -0.24
N LEU A 100 11.15 -3.20 -0.25
CA LEU A 100 11.14 -1.74 -0.44
C LEU A 100 11.98 -1.02 0.62
N PHE A 101 11.83 -1.36 1.90
CA PHE A 101 12.64 -0.77 2.98
C PHE A 101 14.13 -1.09 2.83
N ARG A 102 14.49 -2.32 2.43
CA ARG A 102 15.89 -2.69 2.16
C ARG A 102 16.49 -1.87 1.03
N ILE A 103 15.76 -1.70 -0.07
CA ILE A 103 16.22 -0.91 -1.22
C ILE A 103 16.40 0.56 -0.82
N MET A 104 15.47 1.11 -0.04
CA MET A 104 15.49 2.51 0.36
C MET A 104 16.58 2.84 1.39
N ASP A 105 17.11 1.85 2.12
CA ASP A 105 18.28 1.99 3.01
C ASP A 105 18.23 3.23 3.92
N GLY A 106 17.15 3.32 4.71
CA GLY A 106 16.92 4.41 5.65
C GLY A 106 16.24 5.66 5.08
N LEU A 107 15.97 5.71 3.78
CA LEU A 107 15.08 6.72 3.20
C LEU A 107 13.61 6.45 3.56
N PRO A 108 12.77 7.48 3.68
CA PRO A 108 11.37 7.32 4.06
C PRO A 108 10.54 6.63 2.99
N VAL A 109 9.65 5.73 3.41
CA VAL A 109 8.71 5.01 2.54
C VAL A 109 7.30 5.26 3.03
N THR A 110 6.51 5.95 2.21
CA THR A 110 5.10 6.21 2.47
C THR A 110 4.24 5.14 1.82
N VAL A 111 3.59 4.33 2.66
CA VAL A 111 2.71 3.26 2.23
C VAL A 111 1.26 3.71 2.38
N ARG A 112 0.54 3.80 1.25
CA ARG A 112 -0.89 4.11 1.25
C ARG A 112 -1.69 2.84 1.49
N LEU A 113 -2.58 2.90 2.47
CA LEU A 113 -3.52 1.81 2.74
C LEU A 113 -4.48 1.60 1.55
N LEU A 114 -5.18 0.45 1.56
CA LEU A 114 -6.09 0.02 0.50
C LEU A 114 -7.13 1.10 0.16
N ASP A 115 -7.13 1.55 -1.09
CA ASP A 115 -7.97 2.63 -1.63
C ASP A 115 -9.16 2.20 -2.50
N PRO A 116 -9.10 1.18 -3.39
CA PRO A 116 -10.19 0.84 -4.28
C PRO A 116 -11.31 0.11 -3.53
N PRO A 117 -12.55 0.21 -4.05
CA PRO A 117 -13.67 -0.57 -3.55
C PRO A 117 -13.47 -2.06 -3.82
N LEU A 118 -14.09 -2.90 -2.98
CA LEU A 118 -13.87 -4.35 -3.03
C LEU A 118 -14.37 -5.01 -4.33
N HIS A 119 -15.30 -4.39 -5.07
CA HIS A 119 -15.78 -4.95 -6.33
C HIS A 119 -14.70 -5.03 -7.41
N GLU A 120 -13.63 -4.21 -7.34
CA GLU A 120 -12.52 -4.28 -8.30
C GLU A 120 -11.76 -5.62 -8.21
N PHE A 121 -11.84 -6.33 -7.08
CA PHE A 121 -11.19 -7.63 -6.89
C PHE A 121 -12.09 -8.83 -7.24
N ILE A 122 -13.37 -8.61 -7.49
CA ILE A 122 -14.36 -9.64 -7.81
C ILE A 122 -14.55 -9.71 -9.33
N PRO A 123 -14.47 -10.89 -9.95
CA PRO A 123 -14.64 -11.01 -11.40
C PRO A 123 -16.07 -10.67 -11.83
N HIS A 124 -16.21 -10.21 -13.07
CA HIS A 124 -17.51 -9.83 -13.65
C HIS A 124 -18.12 -10.92 -14.53
N THR A 125 -17.31 -11.83 -15.07
CA THR A 125 -17.81 -12.90 -15.93
C THR A 125 -18.18 -14.14 -15.13
N GLU A 126 -19.23 -14.84 -15.57
CA GLU A 126 -19.71 -16.05 -14.89
C GLU A 126 -18.66 -17.16 -14.84
N ALA A 127 -17.88 -17.31 -15.90
CA ALA A 127 -16.79 -18.28 -15.98
C ALA A 127 -15.71 -18.01 -14.91
N GLU A 128 -15.28 -16.75 -14.78
CA GLU A 128 -14.30 -16.35 -13.76
C GLU A 128 -14.87 -16.45 -12.34
N MET A 129 -16.14 -16.09 -12.14
CA MET A 129 -16.81 -16.30 -10.86
C MET A 129 -16.82 -17.79 -10.47
N GLY A 130 -16.97 -18.70 -11.44
CA GLY A 130 -16.84 -20.14 -11.25
C GLY A 130 -15.45 -20.56 -10.76
N LEU A 131 -14.39 -19.99 -11.33
CA LEU A 131 -13.02 -20.23 -10.88
C LEU A 131 -12.79 -19.73 -9.46
N VAL A 132 -13.32 -18.55 -9.12
CA VAL A 132 -13.23 -17.99 -7.77
C VAL A 132 -14.00 -18.83 -6.75
N ALA A 133 -15.21 -19.26 -7.08
CA ALA A 133 -16.02 -20.14 -6.25
C ALA A 133 -15.25 -21.43 -5.90
N LYS A 134 -14.64 -22.06 -6.92
CA LYS A 134 -13.82 -23.26 -6.74
C LYS A 134 -12.57 -23.01 -5.89
N ALA A 135 -11.84 -21.91 -6.13
CA ALA A 135 -10.63 -21.58 -5.40
C ALA A 135 -10.88 -21.16 -3.94
N ALA A 136 -12.02 -20.52 -3.68
CA ALA A 136 -12.45 -20.12 -2.34
C ALA A 136 -13.23 -21.23 -1.59
N GLY A 137 -13.60 -22.33 -2.26
CA GLY A 137 -14.37 -23.40 -1.65
C GLY A 137 -15.81 -23.00 -1.31
N VAL A 138 -16.39 -22.04 -2.03
CA VAL A 138 -17.75 -21.53 -1.79
C VAL A 138 -18.68 -21.78 -2.98
N PRO A 139 -20.01 -21.84 -2.77
CA PRO A 139 -20.96 -21.95 -3.88
C PRO A 139 -20.88 -20.75 -4.84
N LEU A 140 -21.05 -20.98 -6.15
CA LEU A 140 -21.07 -19.92 -7.17
C LEU A 140 -22.12 -18.84 -6.86
N ASP A 141 -23.28 -19.23 -6.35
CA ASP A 141 -24.34 -18.29 -5.98
C ASP A 141 -23.91 -17.31 -4.88
N ARG A 142 -23.00 -17.72 -3.98
CA ARG A 142 -22.42 -16.80 -2.98
C ARG A 142 -21.55 -15.75 -3.66
N VAL A 143 -20.76 -16.14 -4.66
CA VAL A 143 -19.93 -15.20 -5.43
C VAL A 143 -20.81 -14.21 -6.20
N ARG A 144 -21.86 -14.70 -6.88
CA ARG A 144 -22.82 -13.85 -7.60
C ARG A 144 -23.50 -12.85 -6.67
N ARG A 145 -24.01 -13.33 -5.53
CA ARG A 145 -24.65 -12.47 -4.53
C ARG A 145 -23.69 -11.41 -4.02
N ARG A 146 -22.45 -11.79 -3.68
CA ARG A 146 -21.45 -10.85 -3.17
C ARG A 146 -21.04 -9.82 -4.22
N ALA A 147 -20.87 -10.23 -5.47
CA ALA A 147 -20.59 -9.33 -6.58
C ALA A 147 -21.72 -8.28 -6.75
N SER A 148 -22.97 -8.70 -6.66
CA SER A 148 -24.13 -7.80 -6.71
C SER A 148 -24.22 -6.87 -5.51
N GLU A 149 -23.88 -7.34 -4.29
CA GLU A 149 -23.88 -6.52 -3.08
C GLU A 149 -22.80 -5.43 -3.10
N LEU A 150 -21.66 -5.70 -3.73
CA LEU A 150 -20.54 -4.75 -3.83
C LEU A 150 -20.64 -3.83 -5.05
N GLN A 151 -21.63 -4.04 -5.92
CA GLN A 151 -21.83 -3.21 -7.09
C GLN A 151 -22.34 -1.84 -6.66
N GLU A 152 -21.63 -0.80 -7.09
CA GLU A 152 -21.96 0.59 -6.79
C GLU A 152 -22.26 1.35 -8.08
N ALA A 153 -23.20 2.29 -8.02
CA ALA A 153 -23.48 3.15 -9.18
C ALA A 153 -22.28 4.03 -9.55
N ASN A 154 -21.53 4.52 -8.54
CA ASN A 154 -20.36 5.39 -8.72
C ASN A 154 -19.18 4.93 -7.84
N PRO A 155 -18.38 3.95 -8.29
CA PRO A 155 -17.23 3.41 -7.54
C PRO A 155 -16.23 4.45 -7.02
N MET A 156 -16.04 5.54 -7.76
CA MET A 156 -15.11 6.62 -7.38
C MET A 156 -15.52 7.34 -6.08
N LEU A 157 -16.80 7.35 -5.74
CA LEU A 157 -17.35 8.00 -4.55
C LEU A 157 -17.92 7.02 -3.53
N GLY A 158 -17.71 5.71 -3.75
CA GLY A 158 -18.34 4.63 -2.99
C GLY A 158 -17.62 4.23 -1.70
N HIS A 159 -17.77 2.96 -1.36
CA HIS A 159 -17.24 2.32 -0.16
C HIS A 159 -15.80 1.84 -0.37
N ARG A 160 -14.88 2.79 -0.20
CA ARG A 160 -13.46 2.64 -0.53
C ARG A 160 -12.58 3.46 0.43
N GLY A 161 -11.26 3.27 0.38
CA GLY A 161 -10.29 4.01 1.21
C GLY A 161 -10.59 3.95 2.72
N CYS A 162 -10.51 5.09 3.42
CA CYS A 162 -10.75 5.17 4.86
C CYS A 162 -12.11 4.59 5.28
N ARG A 163 -13.15 4.73 4.47
CA ARG A 163 -14.51 4.25 4.77
C ARG A 163 -14.55 2.73 4.86
N LEU A 164 -13.81 2.07 3.96
CA LEU A 164 -13.65 0.62 3.97
C LEU A 164 -12.89 0.15 5.22
N ALA A 165 -11.80 0.83 5.55
CA ALA A 165 -11.01 0.56 6.74
C ALA A 165 -11.78 0.82 8.06
N ILE A 166 -12.74 1.75 8.06
CA ILE A 166 -13.62 2.00 9.22
C ILE A 166 -14.62 0.87 9.42
N THR A 167 -15.21 0.35 8.33
CA THR A 167 -16.17 -0.77 8.41
C THR A 167 -15.50 -2.12 8.64
N TYR A 168 -14.26 -2.27 8.16
CA TYR A 168 -13.46 -3.49 8.30
C TYR A 168 -12.05 -3.13 8.86
N PRO A 169 -11.94 -2.78 10.15
CA PRO A 169 -10.68 -2.37 10.78
C PRO A 169 -9.55 -3.39 10.64
N GLU A 170 -9.87 -4.67 10.58
CA GLU A 170 -8.92 -5.77 10.39
C GLU A 170 -8.10 -5.65 9.09
N ILE A 171 -8.63 -4.97 8.05
CA ILE A 171 -7.85 -4.67 6.84
C ILE A 171 -6.74 -3.65 7.16
N CYS A 172 -7.09 -2.59 7.89
CA CYS A 172 -6.14 -1.58 8.34
C CYS A 172 -5.08 -2.18 9.27
N GLU A 173 -5.52 -2.99 10.24
CA GLU A 173 -4.64 -3.69 11.19
C GLU A 173 -3.65 -4.60 10.46
N MET A 174 -4.12 -5.38 9.49
CA MET A 174 -3.28 -6.26 8.69
C MET A 174 -2.20 -5.48 7.91
N GLN A 175 -2.60 -4.42 7.19
CA GLN A 175 -1.65 -3.63 6.41
C GLN A 175 -0.67 -2.86 7.31
N ALA A 176 -1.13 -2.28 8.42
CA ALA A 176 -0.29 -1.62 9.40
C ALA A 176 0.72 -2.60 10.00
N ARG A 177 0.28 -3.81 10.36
CA ARG A 177 1.16 -4.88 10.86
C ARG A 177 2.21 -5.25 9.81
N ALA A 178 1.83 -5.43 8.55
CA ALA A 178 2.78 -5.72 7.47
C ALA A 178 3.89 -4.65 7.38
N ILE A 179 3.52 -3.36 7.42
CA ILE A 179 4.44 -2.23 7.39
C ILE A 179 5.39 -2.25 8.59
N PHE A 180 4.86 -2.43 9.79
CA PHE A 180 5.66 -2.36 11.03
C PHE A 180 6.53 -3.58 11.25
N GLU A 181 6.05 -4.78 10.90
CA GLU A 181 6.87 -5.99 10.94
C GLU A 181 8.03 -5.90 9.95
N ALA A 182 7.79 -5.36 8.75
CA ALA A 182 8.83 -5.12 7.76
C ALA A 182 9.86 -4.08 8.24
N ALA A 183 9.41 -2.96 8.80
CA ALA A 183 10.29 -1.95 9.37
C ALA A 183 11.13 -2.50 10.54
N ALA A 184 10.52 -3.31 11.41
CA ALA A 184 11.19 -4.01 12.50
C ALA A 184 12.24 -5.01 11.99
N GLU A 185 11.91 -5.83 10.99
CA GLU A 185 12.82 -6.80 10.39
C GLU A 185 14.05 -6.13 9.78
N VAL A 186 13.85 -5.11 8.95
CA VAL A 186 14.94 -4.35 8.33
C VAL A 186 15.75 -3.61 9.38
N GLY A 187 15.09 -2.96 10.35
CA GLY A 187 15.73 -2.19 11.41
C GLY A 187 16.70 -3.00 12.29
N ARG A 188 16.53 -4.31 12.43
CA ARG A 188 17.46 -5.17 13.19
C ARG A 188 18.82 -5.35 12.53
N SER A 189 18.88 -5.28 11.20
CA SER A 189 20.09 -5.60 10.42
C SER A 189 20.64 -4.41 9.64
N ALA A 190 19.84 -3.36 9.45
CA ALA A 190 20.22 -2.19 8.69
C ALA A 190 21.15 -1.26 9.48
N LYS A 191 22.08 -0.61 8.77
CA LYS A 191 22.92 0.46 9.33
C LYS A 191 22.13 1.74 9.59
N LYS A 192 21.05 1.96 8.85
CA LYS A 192 20.14 3.10 8.97
C LYS A 192 18.73 2.58 9.27
N THR A 193 18.09 3.17 10.27
CA THR A 193 16.73 2.80 10.65
C THR A 193 15.77 3.16 9.52
N PRO A 194 14.91 2.23 9.06
CA PRO A 194 13.87 2.54 8.09
C PRO A 194 12.87 3.54 8.68
N VAL A 195 12.40 4.48 7.85
CA VAL A 195 11.38 5.46 8.25
C VAL A 195 10.06 5.07 7.59
N ALA A 196 9.18 4.43 8.36
CA ALA A 196 7.87 4.02 7.90
C ALA A 196 6.86 5.17 7.98
N GLU A 197 6.16 5.47 6.89
CA GLU A 197 5.07 6.44 6.89
C GLU A 197 3.79 5.76 6.39
N VAL A 198 2.75 5.74 7.24
CA VAL A 198 1.45 5.13 6.90
C VAL A 198 0.51 6.24 6.44
N MET A 199 -0.03 6.11 5.22
CA MET A 199 -0.93 7.10 4.64
C MET A 199 -2.34 6.55 4.50
N VAL A 200 -3.30 7.20 5.16
CA VAL A 200 -4.72 6.88 5.06
C VAL A 200 -5.33 7.58 3.84
N PRO A 201 -5.94 6.85 2.88
CA PRO A 201 -6.57 7.45 1.71
C PRO A 201 -8.00 7.97 1.99
N LEU A 202 -8.42 8.98 1.22
CA LEU A 202 -9.80 9.48 1.11
C LEU A 202 -10.46 9.98 2.41
N VAL A 203 -9.67 10.42 3.37
CA VAL A 203 -10.18 11.07 4.59
C VAL A 203 -10.93 12.36 4.23
N SER A 204 -12.15 12.47 4.72
CA SER A 204 -13.01 13.64 4.57
C SER A 204 -13.15 14.42 5.88
N THR A 205 -13.12 13.74 7.05
CA THR A 205 -13.18 14.40 8.37
C THR A 205 -12.02 14.03 9.28
N LEU A 206 -11.79 14.85 10.31
CA LEU A 206 -10.78 14.60 11.34
C LEU A 206 -11.05 13.29 12.08
N GLU A 207 -12.31 13.01 12.38
CA GLU A 207 -12.75 11.84 13.15
C GLU A 207 -12.41 10.53 12.43
N GLU A 208 -12.57 10.47 11.10
CA GLU A 208 -12.20 9.31 10.29
C GLU A 208 -10.71 8.99 10.43
N LEU A 209 -9.85 10.02 10.35
CA LEU A 209 -8.40 9.85 10.51
C LEU A 209 -8.06 9.47 11.96
N VAL A 210 -8.66 10.12 12.96
CA VAL A 210 -8.39 9.83 14.37
C VAL A 210 -8.77 8.39 14.71
N GLN A 211 -9.88 7.88 14.18
CA GLN A 211 -10.29 6.49 14.39
C GLN A 211 -9.28 5.51 13.81
N LEU A 212 -8.87 5.70 12.55
CA LEU A 212 -7.91 4.79 11.91
C LEU A 212 -6.50 4.93 12.47
N LYS A 213 -6.10 6.14 12.87
CA LYS A 213 -4.82 6.38 13.55
C LYS A 213 -4.72 5.58 14.85
N LYS A 214 -5.78 5.51 15.65
CA LYS A 214 -5.80 4.67 16.88
C LYS A 214 -5.55 3.20 16.57
N VAL A 215 -6.15 2.68 15.50
CA VAL A 215 -5.93 1.30 15.04
C VAL A 215 -4.47 1.09 14.66
N ILE A 216 -3.91 1.97 13.83
CA ILE A 216 -2.51 1.92 13.37
C ILE A 216 -1.53 2.00 14.56
N GLU A 217 -1.73 2.95 15.48
CA GLU A 217 -0.86 3.13 16.65
C GLU A 217 -0.93 1.94 17.62
N ALA A 218 -2.12 1.36 17.82
CA ALA A 218 -2.28 0.15 18.62
C ALA A 218 -1.54 -1.04 17.99
N THR A 219 -1.64 -1.21 16.67
CA THR A 219 -0.89 -2.23 15.94
C THR A 219 0.62 -2.00 16.04
N ALA A 220 1.09 -0.76 15.92
CA ALA A 220 2.51 -0.44 16.09
C ALA A 220 3.03 -0.86 17.48
N GLN A 221 2.31 -0.48 18.54
CA GLN A 221 2.67 -0.84 19.92
C GLN A 221 2.70 -2.35 20.12
N GLN A 222 1.73 -3.07 19.54
CA GLN A 222 1.68 -4.52 19.60
C GLN A 222 2.91 -5.14 18.92
N VAL A 223 3.24 -4.71 17.70
CA VAL A 223 4.42 -5.21 16.97
C VAL A 223 5.71 -4.89 17.73
N GLN A 224 5.87 -3.67 18.24
CA GLN A 224 7.06 -3.30 19.05
C GLN A 224 7.23 -4.21 20.26
N LYS A 225 6.13 -4.50 20.97
CA LYS A 225 6.14 -5.38 22.15
C LYS A 225 6.45 -6.84 21.79
N GLU A 226 5.79 -7.39 20.77
CA GLU A 226 5.97 -8.77 20.32
C GLU A 226 7.40 -9.02 19.80
N GLN A 227 7.97 -8.03 19.10
CA GLN A 227 9.25 -8.14 18.44
C GLN A 227 10.45 -7.63 19.27
N GLY A 228 10.18 -6.99 20.41
CA GLY A 228 11.20 -6.42 21.28
C GLY A 228 12.04 -5.31 20.63
N VAL A 229 11.47 -4.57 19.69
CA VAL A 229 12.17 -3.51 18.95
C VAL A 229 11.37 -2.21 18.97
N ASN A 230 12.08 -1.09 18.99
CA ASN A 230 11.49 0.22 18.78
C ASN A 230 11.81 0.70 17.36
N PHE A 231 10.80 1.22 16.67
CA PHE A 231 10.94 1.85 15.37
C PHE A 231 10.17 3.17 15.35
N THR A 232 10.65 4.11 14.56
CA THR A 232 9.97 5.39 14.33
C THR A 232 9.03 5.26 13.14
N TYR A 233 7.84 5.85 13.27
CA TYR A 233 6.88 5.90 12.18
C TYR A 233 6.09 7.19 12.20
N ARG A 234 5.46 7.50 11.07
CA ARG A 234 4.50 8.61 10.95
C ARG A 234 3.18 8.06 10.43
N VAL A 235 2.09 8.66 10.89
CA VAL A 235 0.75 8.42 10.35
C VAL A 235 0.25 9.73 9.79
N GLY A 236 -0.15 9.73 8.52
CA GLY A 236 -0.70 10.90 7.86
C GLY A 236 -1.86 10.54 6.95
N THR A 237 -2.37 11.55 6.26
CA THR A 237 -3.50 11.41 5.36
C THR A 237 -3.19 12.01 4.00
N MET A 238 -3.84 11.45 2.99
CA MET A 238 -3.87 12.02 1.66
C MET A 238 -4.97 13.08 1.57
N VAL A 239 -4.59 14.33 1.27
CA VAL A 239 -5.55 15.42 1.08
C VAL A 239 -6.00 15.43 -0.39
N ARG A 240 -7.21 14.92 -0.65
CA ARG A 240 -7.87 14.98 -1.98
C ARG A 240 -9.32 15.49 -1.92
N ALA A 241 -9.89 15.67 -0.73
CA ALA A 241 -11.14 16.39 -0.50
C ALA A 241 -10.85 17.70 0.23
N PHE A 242 -11.69 18.73 0.06
CA PHE A 242 -11.51 20.04 0.71
C PHE A 242 -11.42 19.88 2.23
N GLN A 243 -10.24 20.07 2.82
CA GLN A 243 -10.03 20.10 4.26
C GLN A 243 -9.68 21.52 4.71
N LYS A 244 -10.31 21.97 5.80
CA LYS A 244 -10.21 23.34 6.33
C LYS A 244 -9.23 23.49 7.49
N GLU A 245 -8.59 22.42 7.95
CA GLU A 245 -7.77 22.40 9.17
C GLU A 245 -6.38 21.78 8.96
N SER A 246 -5.40 22.25 9.74
CA SER A 246 -3.98 21.94 9.62
C SER A 246 -3.64 20.53 10.13
N PHE A 247 -3.40 19.60 9.21
CA PHE A 247 -2.83 18.28 9.49
C PHE A 247 -1.34 18.25 9.20
N TYR A 248 -0.61 17.28 9.76
CA TYR A 248 0.65 16.85 9.15
C TYR A 248 0.30 16.22 7.81
N VAL A 249 0.42 17.04 6.76
CA VAL A 249 0.14 16.62 5.40
C VAL A 249 1.38 15.90 4.89
N LEU A 250 1.23 14.61 4.56
CA LEU A 250 2.16 13.95 3.66
C LEU A 250 1.78 14.41 2.25
N LEU A 251 2.22 15.62 1.89
CA LEU A 251 2.22 16.06 0.50
C LEU A 251 3.38 15.33 -0.17
N VAL A 252 3.05 14.54 -1.19
CA VAL A 252 4.03 13.99 -2.14
C VAL A 252 4.23 15.00 -3.24
#